data_AF-A0A7W0QH45-F1
#
_entry.id   AF-A0A7W0QH45-F1
#
_cell.length_a   1.000
_cell.length_b   1.000
_cell.length_c   1.000
_cell.angle_alpha   90.00
_cell.angle_beta   90.00
_cell.angle_gamma   90.00
#
_symmetry.space_group_name_H-M   'P 1'
#
loop_
_entity.id
_entity.type
_entity.pdbx_description
1 polymer ?
#
loop_
_entity_poly.entity_id
_entity_poly.type
_entity_poly.pdbx_seq_one_letter_code
_entity_poly.pdbx_strand_id
1 'polypeptide(L)'
;MTSPHTSDPSAHVGETLLDVARRVAPHLHVVSASQPVPPLRAHNVVALAETNEGSRSAVLALESLEADDAKLGTVVMSATETAGDTSAPGTTGMDPEGVTGRIVPRAVKGALIGLVVGVLVVGGGSLLFGVELPGALAAGAGGAAMFAVFGALWSAFGAMGGSDAYRQTFVDESISDLSIVSLHTDDADEAAKARRALAGHDELRVYDVDQNGTATPAGA
;
A
#
# COMPACT_ATOMS: atom_id res chain seq x y z
N MET A 1 -17.61 31.17 40.30
CA MET A 1 -18.10 29.98 39.58
C MET A 1 -17.21 29.77 38.39
N THR A 2 -16.27 28.84 38.52
CA THR A 2 -15.22 28.52 37.56
C THR A 2 -15.77 27.61 36.47
N SER A 3 -15.75 28.08 35.22
CA SER A 3 -15.98 27.24 34.06
C SER A 3 -14.88 26.17 33.97
N PRO A 4 -15.22 24.91 33.64
CA PRO A 4 -14.22 23.86 33.48
C PRO A 4 -13.40 24.09 32.20
N HIS A 5 -12.08 24.00 32.35
CA HIS A 5 -11.14 23.82 31.25
C HIS A 5 -11.54 22.56 30.47
N THR A 6 -12.06 22.72 29.26
CA THR A 6 -12.01 21.66 28.24
C THR A 6 -10.57 21.57 27.78
N SER A 7 -9.86 20.54 28.24
CA SER A 7 -8.56 20.14 27.71
C SER A 7 -8.77 19.64 26.29
N ASP A 8 -8.20 20.36 25.32
CA ASP A 8 -8.10 19.96 23.91
C ASP A 8 -7.19 18.71 23.80
N PRO A 9 -7.65 17.58 23.25
CA PRO A 9 -6.86 16.36 23.12
C PRO A 9 -5.82 16.37 21.97
N SER A 10 -5.57 17.52 21.33
CA SER A 10 -4.69 17.62 20.15
C SER A 10 -3.18 17.76 20.44
N ALA A 11 -2.73 17.62 21.69
CA ALA A 11 -1.35 17.91 22.07
C ALA A 11 -0.39 16.71 21.94
N HIS A 12 -0.05 16.35 20.70
CA HIS A 12 1.30 15.81 20.39
C HIS A 12 1.95 16.73 19.34
N VAL A 13 2.67 17.74 19.85
CA VAL A 13 3.33 18.78 19.06
C VAL A 13 4.69 18.25 18.56
N GLY A 14 4.65 17.55 17.43
CA GLY A 14 5.82 17.16 16.65
C GLY A 14 5.48 17.29 15.17
N GLU A 15 6.45 17.67 14.35
CA GLU A 15 6.24 17.78 12.91
C GLU A 15 5.92 16.40 12.31
N THR A 16 5.01 16.37 11.34
CA THR A 16 4.50 15.12 10.76
C THR A 16 4.92 14.97 9.30
N LEU A 17 4.79 13.76 8.75
CA LEU A 17 4.96 13.52 7.31
C LEU A 17 4.06 14.43 6.46
N LEU A 18 2.86 14.75 6.96
CA LEU A 18 1.89 15.59 6.26
C LEU A 18 2.35 17.05 6.18
N ASP A 19 3.08 17.54 7.18
CA ASP A 19 3.70 18.87 7.16
C ASP A 19 4.86 18.93 6.16
N VAL A 20 5.67 17.88 6.10
CA VAL A 20 6.74 17.72 5.11
C VAL A 20 6.15 17.70 3.69
N ALA A 21 5.07 16.94 3.48
CA ALA A 21 4.39 16.84 2.19
C ALA A 21 3.93 18.21 1.67
N ARG A 22 3.27 19.00 2.53
CA ARG A 22 2.81 20.36 2.21
C ARG A 22 3.95 21.32 1.91
N ARG A 23 5.12 21.15 2.54
CA ARG A 23 6.31 21.98 2.30
C ARG A 23 7.00 21.63 0.98
N VAL A 24 7.10 20.33 0.68
CA VAL A 24 7.77 19.82 -0.52
C VAL A 24 6.96 20.12 -1.78
N ALA A 25 5.64 20.01 -1.72
CA ALA A 25 4.75 20.25 -2.86
C ALA A 25 3.60 21.18 -2.48
N PRO A 26 3.86 22.49 -2.23
CA PRO A 26 2.85 23.43 -1.74
C PRO A 26 1.75 23.76 -2.76
N HIS A 27 1.94 23.35 -4.02
CA HIS A 27 0.99 23.53 -5.12
C HIS A 27 0.09 22.30 -5.33
N LEU A 28 0.29 21.24 -4.56
CA LEU A 28 -0.52 20.03 -4.61
C LEU A 28 -1.35 19.92 -3.32
N HIS A 29 -2.51 19.29 -3.44
CA HIS A 29 -3.44 19.02 -2.35
C HIS A 29 -3.33 17.57 -1.91
N VAL A 30 -3.44 17.31 -0.60
CA VAL A 30 -3.44 15.94 -0.07
C VAL A 30 -4.75 15.25 -0.43
N VAL A 31 -4.66 14.16 -1.18
CA VAL A 31 -5.80 13.32 -1.59
C VAL A 31 -5.97 12.14 -0.63
N SER A 32 -4.85 11.58 -0.16
CA SER A 32 -4.82 10.45 0.77
C SER A 32 -3.60 10.54 1.66
N ALA A 33 -3.71 10.09 2.91
CA ALA A 33 -2.59 10.02 3.84
C ALA A 33 -2.77 8.84 4.81
N SER A 34 -1.66 8.29 5.29
CA SER A 34 -1.66 7.23 6.29
C SER A 34 -2.37 7.65 7.57
N GLN A 35 -3.10 6.72 8.17
CA GLN A 35 -3.85 6.91 9.40
C GLN A 35 -3.51 5.77 10.38
N PRO A 36 -2.86 6.07 11.52
CA PRO A 36 -2.40 7.39 11.94
C PRO A 36 -1.27 7.93 11.06
N VAL A 37 -1.17 9.27 10.92
CA VAL A 37 -0.03 9.91 10.27
C VAL A 37 1.19 9.69 11.17
N PRO A 38 2.29 9.07 10.69
CA PRO A 38 3.44 8.85 11.54
C PRO A 38 4.09 10.18 11.95
N PRO A 39 4.44 10.36 13.23
CA PRO A 39 5.23 11.50 13.65
C PRO A 39 6.67 11.36 13.11
N LEU A 40 7.32 12.48 12.81
CA LEU A 40 8.75 12.46 12.52
C LEU A 40 9.53 12.00 13.75
N ARG A 41 10.49 11.12 13.52
CA ARG A 41 11.41 10.55 14.53
C ARG A 41 12.83 11.05 14.32
N ALA A 42 13.80 10.51 15.07
CA ALA A 42 15.20 10.94 14.94
C ALA A 42 15.77 10.70 13.53
N HIS A 43 15.31 9.66 12.83
CA HIS A 43 15.73 9.31 11.48
C HIS A 43 14.52 9.00 10.60
N ASN A 44 14.28 9.84 9.58
CA ASN A 44 13.19 9.63 8.63
C ASN A 44 13.76 9.54 7.22
N VAL A 45 13.37 8.51 6.49
CA VAL A 45 13.74 8.33 5.09
C VAL A 45 12.47 8.50 4.27
N VAL A 46 12.50 9.42 3.31
CA VAL A 46 11.34 9.80 2.49
C VAL A 46 11.66 9.60 1.02
N ALA A 47 10.82 8.88 0.30
CA ALA A 47 10.88 8.68 -1.14
C ALA A 47 9.72 9.43 -1.81
N LEU A 48 10.05 10.24 -2.81
CA LEU A 48 9.07 10.88 -3.68
C LEU A 48 8.96 10.08 -4.97
N ALA A 49 7.74 9.72 -5.32
CA ALA A 49 7.40 9.01 -6.55
C ALA A 49 6.36 9.81 -7.34
N GLU A 50 6.64 10.05 -8.62
CA GLU A 50 5.71 10.74 -9.54
C GLU A 50 4.72 9.79 -10.21
N THR A 51 4.92 8.48 -10.05
CA THR A 51 4.05 7.44 -10.60
C THR A 51 3.52 6.53 -9.49
N ASN A 52 2.34 5.97 -9.73
CA ASN A 52 1.75 4.99 -8.82
C ASN A 52 2.62 3.73 -8.70
N GLU A 53 3.30 3.34 -9.78
CA GLU A 53 4.19 2.19 -9.76
C GLU A 53 5.44 2.46 -8.92
N GLY A 54 6.06 3.65 -9.04
CA GLY A 54 7.17 4.05 -8.17
C GLY A 54 6.76 4.07 -6.69
N SER A 55 5.56 4.57 -6.38
CA SER A 55 5.04 4.57 -5.02
C SER A 55 4.88 3.14 -4.46
N ARG A 56 4.32 2.21 -5.23
CA ARG A 56 4.19 0.79 -4.85
C ARG A 56 5.54 0.14 -4.62
N SER A 57 6.48 0.37 -5.54
CA SER A 57 7.85 -0.13 -5.42
C SER A 57 8.52 0.37 -4.14
N ALA A 58 8.36 1.66 -3.82
CA ALA A 58 8.89 2.24 -2.59
C ALA A 58 8.28 1.61 -1.32
N VAL A 59 6.95 1.44 -1.27
CA VAL A 59 6.30 0.79 -0.12
C VAL A 59 6.78 -0.65 0.03
N LEU A 60 6.78 -1.44 -1.04
CA LEU A 60 7.22 -2.84 -1.00
C LEU A 60 8.69 -2.96 -0.58
N ALA A 61 9.55 -2.05 -1.05
CA ALA A 61 10.96 -2.01 -0.65
C ALA A 61 11.11 -1.75 0.86
N LEU A 62 10.32 -0.84 1.43
CA LEU A 62 10.34 -0.56 2.87
C LEU A 62 9.68 -1.66 3.71
N GLU A 63 8.57 -2.24 3.26
CA GLU A 63 7.91 -3.38 3.92
C GLU A 63 8.83 -4.62 3.97
N SER A 64 9.68 -4.81 2.96
CA SER A 64 10.65 -5.93 2.94
C SER A 64 11.68 -5.90 4.08
N LEU A 65 11.78 -4.78 4.80
CA LEU A 65 12.67 -4.60 5.95
C LEU A 65 12.08 -5.12 7.27
N GLU A 66 10.86 -5.66 7.25
CA GLU A 66 10.12 -6.12 8.44
C GLU A 66 9.93 -5.00 9.48
N ALA A 67 9.90 -3.74 9.02
CA ALA A 67 9.58 -2.61 9.87
C ALA A 67 8.11 -2.68 10.31
N ASP A 68 7.83 -2.23 11.54
CA ASP A 68 6.47 -2.09 12.05
C ASP A 68 5.65 -1.15 11.14
N ASP A 69 4.47 -1.58 10.70
CA ASP A 69 3.55 -0.80 9.86
C ASP A 69 3.31 0.61 10.41
N ALA A 70 3.34 0.78 11.73
CA ALA A 70 3.16 2.09 12.39
C ALA A 70 4.32 3.08 12.13
N LYS A 71 5.45 2.62 11.60
CA LYS A 71 6.60 3.43 11.19
C LYS A 71 6.54 3.84 9.72
N LEU A 72 5.67 3.21 8.92
CA LEU A 72 5.53 3.51 7.50
C LEU A 72 4.47 4.57 7.29
N GLY A 73 4.77 5.52 6.42
CA GLY A 73 3.87 6.59 6.04
C GLY A 73 3.73 6.67 4.53
N THR A 74 2.54 7.06 4.08
CA THR A 74 2.26 7.38 2.68
C THR A 74 1.35 8.59 2.62
N VAL A 75 1.66 9.53 1.73
CA VAL A 75 0.83 10.69 1.40
C VAL A 75 0.75 10.78 -0.11
N VAL A 76 -0.47 10.79 -0.65
CA VAL A 76 -0.74 10.98 -2.08
C VAL A 76 -1.29 12.39 -2.29
N MET A 77 -0.75 13.09 -3.27
CA MET A 77 -1.06 14.48 -3.57
C MET A 77 -1.44 14.68 -5.04
N SER A 78 -2.30 15.67 -5.29
CA SER A 78 -2.73 16.06 -6.63
C SER A 78 -2.88 17.56 -6.82
N ALA A 79 -2.61 18.04 -8.03
CA ALA A 79 -2.89 19.40 -8.49
C ALA A 79 -4.40 19.62 -8.72
N THR A 80 -5.17 18.56 -8.93
CA THR A 80 -6.63 18.66 -9.05
C THR A 80 -7.24 18.72 -7.67
N GLU A 81 -7.90 19.84 -7.37
CA GLU A 81 -8.67 20.04 -6.15
C GLU A 81 -9.92 19.13 -6.19
N THR A 82 -9.70 17.84 -5.99
CA THR A 82 -10.78 16.88 -5.86
C THR A 82 -11.36 17.12 -4.48
N ALA A 83 -12.51 17.78 -4.39
CA ALA A 83 -13.20 18.07 -3.15
C ALA A 83 -13.43 16.77 -2.35
N GLY A 84 -12.53 16.48 -1.44
CA GLY A 84 -12.55 15.33 -0.54
C GLY A 84 -11.98 15.80 0.78
N ASP A 85 -12.85 16.43 1.57
CA ASP A 85 -12.54 16.89 2.92
C ASP A 85 -11.81 15.79 3.70
N THR A 86 -10.61 16.14 4.13
CA THR A 86 -9.80 15.37 5.06
C THR A 86 -10.50 15.39 6.42
N SER A 87 -11.41 14.43 6.70
CA SER A 87 -11.82 13.97 8.06
C SER A 87 -13.08 13.08 8.00
N ALA A 88 -13.03 11.86 7.44
CA ALA A 88 -14.04 10.83 7.73
C ALA A 88 -13.51 9.41 7.45
N PRO A 89 -13.85 8.40 8.26
CA PRO A 89 -13.34 7.04 8.06
C PRO A 89 -14.01 6.39 6.86
N GLY A 90 -13.20 6.08 5.84
CA GLY A 90 -13.33 4.83 5.09
C GLY A 90 -14.09 4.80 3.77
N THR A 91 -14.72 5.85 3.24
CA THR A 91 -15.57 5.68 2.04
C THR A 91 -15.77 6.91 1.14
N THR A 92 -14.73 7.69 0.80
CA THR A 92 -14.90 8.73 -0.24
C THR A 92 -13.66 8.84 -1.11
N GLY A 93 -13.76 8.26 -2.32
CA GLY A 93 -12.68 8.14 -3.29
C GLY A 93 -12.70 6.83 -4.09
N MET A 94 -13.65 5.93 -3.81
CA MET A 94 -13.82 4.71 -4.60
C MET A 94 -14.64 5.04 -5.85
N ASP A 95 -13.98 5.24 -6.99
CA ASP A 95 -14.63 5.20 -8.29
C ASP A 95 -15.23 3.80 -8.51
N PRO A 96 -16.56 3.63 -8.48
CA PRO A 96 -17.18 2.31 -8.67
C PRO A 96 -16.91 1.76 -10.08
N GLU A 97 -16.57 2.59 -11.06
CA GLU A 97 -16.29 2.16 -12.43
C GLU A 97 -14.85 1.61 -12.57
N GLY A 98 -13.87 2.20 -11.87
CA GLY A 98 -12.47 1.77 -11.84
C GLY A 98 -12.14 0.54 -10.98
N VAL A 99 -12.97 0.20 -9.98
CA VAL A 99 -12.82 -1.01 -9.14
C VAL A 99 -12.94 -2.28 -10.00
N THR A 100 -13.86 -2.28 -10.97
CA THR A 100 -14.01 -3.38 -11.93
C THR A 100 -12.79 -3.52 -12.83
N GLY A 101 -12.17 -2.42 -13.26
CA GLY A 101 -11.03 -2.42 -14.18
C GLY A 101 -9.77 -3.08 -13.63
N ARG A 102 -9.53 -3.03 -12.31
CA ARG A 102 -8.34 -3.63 -11.67
C ARG A 102 -8.58 -4.97 -10.98
N ILE A 103 -9.79 -5.23 -10.50
CA ILE A 103 -10.13 -6.48 -9.79
C ILE A 103 -10.43 -7.61 -10.78
N VAL A 104 -11.19 -7.34 -11.84
CA VAL A 104 -11.61 -8.39 -12.79
C VAL A 104 -10.42 -9.09 -13.46
N PRO A 105 -9.40 -8.38 -14.00
CA PRO A 105 -8.26 -9.05 -14.63
C PRO A 105 -7.45 -9.91 -13.64
N ARG A 106 -7.33 -9.47 -12.39
CA ARG A 106 -6.63 -10.22 -11.33
C ARG A 106 -7.41 -11.43 -10.88
N ALA A 107 -8.71 -11.28 -10.63
CA ALA A 107 -9.60 -12.38 -10.28
C ALA A 107 -9.60 -13.45 -11.38
N VAL A 108 -9.62 -13.05 -12.66
CA VAL A 108 -9.51 -13.97 -13.81
C VAL A 108 -8.18 -14.70 -13.81
N LYS A 109 -7.04 -14.00 -13.62
CA LYS A 109 -5.72 -14.63 -13.53
C LYS A 109 -5.65 -15.65 -12.37
N GLY A 110 -6.16 -15.27 -11.20
CA GLY A 110 -6.24 -16.16 -10.04
C GLY A 110 -7.14 -17.38 -10.29
N ALA A 111 -8.28 -17.19 -10.94
CA ALA A 111 -9.20 -18.26 -11.32
C ALA A 111 -8.53 -19.28 -12.25
N LEU A 112 -7.78 -18.82 -13.26
CA LEU A 112 -7.07 -19.69 -14.20
C LEU A 112 -6.00 -20.53 -13.50
N ILE A 113 -5.22 -19.93 -12.59
CA ILE A 113 -4.22 -20.67 -11.81
C ILE A 113 -4.92 -21.69 -10.91
N GLY A 114 -5.96 -21.27 -10.19
CA GLY A 114 -6.77 -22.14 -9.35
C GLY A 114 -7.35 -23.32 -10.12
N LEU A 115 -7.88 -23.08 -11.32
CA LEU A 115 -8.41 -24.12 -12.20
C LEU A 115 -7.37 -25.20 -12.49
N VAL A 116 -6.18 -24.80 -12.94
CA VAL A 116 -5.08 -25.74 -13.28
C VAL A 116 -4.67 -26.55 -12.06
N VAL A 117 -4.50 -25.90 -10.91
CA VAL A 117 -4.15 -26.57 -9.64
C VAL A 117 -5.26 -27.54 -9.24
N GLY A 118 -6.53 -27.14 -9.33
CA GLY A 118 -7.68 -27.98 -8.99
C GLY A 118 -7.77 -29.25 -9.84
N VAL A 119 -7.54 -29.15 -11.16
CA VAL A 119 -7.48 -30.32 -12.06
C VAL A 119 -6.35 -31.26 -11.65
N LEU A 120 -5.14 -30.73 -11.42
CA LEU A 120 -3.97 -31.54 -11.12
C LEU A 120 -4.06 -32.21 -9.75
N VAL A 121 -4.47 -31.48 -8.72
CA VAL A 121 -4.53 -31.99 -7.34
C VAL A 121 -5.71 -32.95 -7.17
N VAL A 122 -6.91 -32.55 -7.60
CA VAL A 122 -8.11 -33.37 -7.36
C VAL A 122 -8.26 -34.46 -8.41
N GLY A 123 -8.12 -34.12 -9.69
CA GLY A 123 -8.18 -35.09 -10.78
C GLY A 123 -6.98 -36.04 -10.74
N GLY A 124 -5.76 -35.51 -10.69
CA GLY A 124 -4.55 -36.33 -10.56
C GLY A 124 -4.50 -37.14 -9.26
N GLY A 125 -4.89 -36.53 -8.14
CA GLY A 125 -4.98 -37.23 -6.85
C GLY A 125 -5.98 -38.38 -6.87
N SER A 126 -7.15 -38.19 -7.46
CA SER A 126 -8.17 -39.25 -7.53
C SER A 126 -7.70 -40.50 -8.30
N LEU A 127 -6.86 -40.34 -9.33
CA LEU A 127 -6.24 -41.46 -10.04
C LEU A 127 -5.29 -42.26 -9.14
N LEU A 128 -4.55 -41.58 -8.25
CA LEU A 128 -3.66 -42.24 -7.29
C LEU A 128 -4.44 -43.08 -6.25
N PHE A 129 -5.71 -42.76 -6.03
CA PHE A 129 -6.62 -43.51 -5.14
C PHE A 129 -7.48 -44.54 -5.89
N GLY A 130 -7.17 -44.83 -7.16
CA GLY A 130 -7.83 -45.89 -7.93
C GLY A 130 -9.21 -45.52 -8.48
N VAL A 131 -9.55 -44.23 -8.54
CA VAL A 131 -10.78 -43.79 -9.20
C VAL A 131 -10.65 -43.97 -10.71
N GLU A 132 -11.66 -44.56 -11.35
CA GLU A 132 -11.67 -44.74 -12.80
C GLU A 132 -11.67 -43.40 -13.55
N LEU A 133 -11.14 -43.40 -14.79
CA LEU A 133 -10.93 -42.19 -15.58
C LEU A 133 -12.17 -41.27 -15.69
N PRO A 134 -13.41 -41.77 -15.90
CA PRO A 134 -14.59 -40.90 -15.92
C PRO A 134 -14.86 -40.21 -14.57
N GLY A 135 -14.65 -40.95 -13.46
CA GLY A 135 -14.78 -40.40 -12.11
C GLY A 135 -13.68 -39.40 -11.78
N ALA A 136 -12.45 -39.65 -12.24
CA ALA A 136 -11.32 -38.74 -12.06
C ALA A 136 -11.49 -37.44 -12.86
N LEU A 137 -12.08 -37.51 -14.06
CA LEU A 137 -12.45 -36.34 -14.85
C LEU A 137 -13.55 -35.51 -14.16
N ALA A 138 -14.57 -36.17 -13.62
CA ALA A 138 -15.63 -35.50 -12.86
C ALA A 138 -15.07 -34.84 -11.58
N ALA A 139 -14.20 -35.54 -10.85
CA ALA A 139 -13.52 -35.02 -9.66
C ALA A 139 -12.59 -33.85 -10.02
N GLY A 140 -11.82 -33.97 -11.11
CA GLY A 140 -10.97 -32.91 -11.63
C GLY A 140 -11.76 -31.66 -12.04
N ALA A 141 -12.93 -31.82 -12.67
CA ALA A 141 -13.81 -30.69 -12.99
C ALA A 141 -14.39 -30.03 -11.73
N GLY A 142 -14.78 -30.81 -10.73
CA GLY A 142 -15.23 -30.28 -9.44
C GLY A 142 -14.12 -29.53 -8.68
N GLY A 143 -12.92 -30.11 -8.64
CA GLY A 143 -11.73 -29.49 -8.06
C GLY A 143 -11.33 -28.21 -8.79
N ALA A 144 -11.33 -28.24 -10.12
CA ALA A 144 -11.09 -27.09 -10.97
C ALA A 144 -12.03 -25.92 -10.66
N ALA A 145 -13.34 -26.18 -10.60
CA ALA A 145 -14.32 -25.15 -10.28
C ALA A 145 -14.11 -24.56 -8.88
N MET A 146 -13.91 -25.42 -7.87
CA MET A 146 -13.68 -24.97 -6.49
C MET A 146 -12.40 -24.13 -6.37
N PHE A 147 -11.28 -24.63 -6.88
CA PHE A 147 -10.01 -23.90 -6.79
C PHE A 147 -9.99 -22.65 -7.67
N ALA A 148 -10.74 -22.60 -8.77
CA ALA A 148 -10.91 -21.36 -9.54
C ALA A 148 -11.59 -20.27 -8.70
N VAL A 149 -12.64 -20.61 -7.93
CA VAL A 149 -13.29 -19.65 -7.03
C VAL A 149 -12.34 -19.18 -5.94
N PHE A 150 -11.63 -20.11 -5.29
CA PHE A 150 -10.64 -19.76 -4.26
C PHE A 150 -9.48 -18.94 -4.84
N GLY A 151 -8.98 -19.27 -6.02
CA GLY A 151 -7.91 -18.54 -6.70
C GLY A 151 -8.35 -17.14 -7.13
N ALA A 152 -9.59 -16.99 -7.60
CA ALA A 152 -10.18 -15.70 -7.90
C ALA A 152 -10.27 -14.82 -6.65
N LEU A 153 -10.78 -15.39 -5.55
CA LEU A 153 -10.91 -14.72 -4.27
C LEU A 153 -9.52 -14.34 -3.72
N TRP A 154 -8.58 -15.29 -3.66
CA TRP A 154 -7.23 -15.03 -3.18
C TRP A 154 -6.49 -14.02 -4.06
N SER A 155 -6.66 -14.00 -5.38
CA SER A 155 -6.01 -13.00 -6.22
C SER A 155 -6.70 -11.63 -6.20
N ALA A 156 -8.01 -11.58 -5.94
CA ALA A 156 -8.75 -10.33 -5.79
C ALA A 156 -8.46 -9.67 -4.43
N PHE A 157 -8.28 -10.48 -3.39
CA PHE A 157 -8.13 -10.02 -2.00
C PHE A 157 -6.73 -10.22 -1.41
N GLY A 158 -5.83 -10.97 -2.04
CA GLY A 158 -4.46 -11.22 -1.54
C GLY A 158 -3.59 -9.97 -1.53
N ALA A 159 -3.95 -8.96 -2.33
CA ALA A 159 -3.37 -7.61 -2.24
C ALA A 159 -3.93 -6.78 -1.07
N MET A 160 -5.03 -7.21 -0.44
CA MET A 160 -5.54 -6.60 0.81
C MET A 160 -4.75 -7.06 2.04
N GLY A 161 -3.78 -7.96 1.91
CA GLY A 161 -2.85 -8.31 2.99
C GLY A 161 -1.69 -7.33 3.19
N GLY A 162 -1.51 -6.33 2.31
CA GLY A 162 -0.49 -5.29 2.47
C GLY A 162 -0.89 -4.26 3.52
N SER A 163 0.10 -3.56 4.10
CA SER A 163 -0.11 -2.53 5.12
C SER A 163 -1.06 -1.42 4.62
N ASP A 164 -1.63 -0.63 5.53
CA ASP A 164 -2.47 0.50 5.14
C ASP A 164 -1.71 1.50 4.23
N ALA A 165 -0.37 1.57 4.33
CA ALA A 165 0.48 2.32 3.41
C ALA A 165 0.43 1.75 1.97
N TYR A 166 0.51 0.43 1.79
CA TYR A 166 0.40 -0.20 0.47
C TYR A 166 -0.97 0.06 -0.17
N ARG A 167 -2.05 -0.04 0.62
CA ARG A 167 -3.42 0.21 0.12
C ARG A 167 -3.62 1.64 -0.37
N GLN A 168 -2.94 2.60 0.25
CA GLN A 168 -3.03 4.02 -0.12
C GLN A 168 -2.36 4.35 -1.46
N THR A 169 -1.54 3.45 -2.02
CA THR A 169 -0.95 3.60 -3.37
C THR A 169 -1.94 3.24 -4.51
N PHE A 170 -3.16 2.81 -4.17
CA PHE A 170 -4.21 2.50 -5.16
C PHE A 170 -5.14 3.69 -5.45
N VAL A 171 -4.59 4.90 -5.55
CA VAL A 171 -5.30 6.05 -6.12
C VAL A 171 -5.37 5.88 -7.65
N ASP A 172 -6.34 6.51 -8.31
CA ASP A 172 -6.37 6.56 -9.77
C ASP A 172 -5.19 7.41 -10.26
N GLU A 173 -4.44 6.90 -11.25
CA GLU A 173 -3.24 7.56 -11.76
C GLU A 173 -3.56 8.89 -12.46
N SER A 174 -4.80 9.04 -12.95
CA SER A 174 -5.28 10.29 -13.55
C SER A 174 -5.45 11.45 -12.55
N ILE A 175 -5.40 11.16 -11.25
CA ILE A 175 -5.58 12.14 -10.15
C ILE A 175 -4.44 12.08 -9.13
N SER A 176 -3.31 11.43 -9.42
CA SER A 176 -2.15 11.38 -8.52
C SER A 176 -0.95 11.98 -9.22
N ASP A 177 -0.51 13.14 -8.74
CA ASP A 177 0.64 13.86 -9.30
C ASP A 177 1.94 13.56 -8.52
N LEU A 178 1.81 13.24 -7.23
CA LEU A 178 2.95 12.92 -6.36
C LEU A 178 2.53 11.99 -5.22
N SER A 179 3.31 10.94 -5.01
CA SER A 179 3.23 10.10 -3.82
C SER A 179 4.51 10.23 -3.00
N ILE A 180 4.34 10.39 -1.70
CA ILE A 180 5.41 10.48 -0.72
C ILE A 180 5.31 9.26 0.18
N VAL A 181 6.35 8.43 0.20
CA VAL A 181 6.43 7.21 0.99
C VAL A 181 7.57 7.35 1.98
N SER A 182 7.39 6.93 3.23
CA SER A 182 8.39 7.17 4.27
C SER A 182 8.52 6.05 5.30
N LEU A 183 9.70 5.97 5.90
CA LEU A 183 9.99 5.23 7.11
C LEU A 183 10.40 6.21 8.22
N HIS A 184 9.82 6.04 9.41
CA HIS A 184 10.06 6.86 10.59
C HIS A 184 10.63 6.00 11.74
N THR A 185 11.88 6.21 12.11
CA THR A 185 12.56 5.40 13.13
C THR A 185 13.50 6.21 14.01
N ASP A 186 13.77 5.72 15.22
CA ASP A 186 14.83 6.23 16.09
C ASP A 186 16.15 5.45 15.90
N ASP A 187 16.14 4.41 15.05
CA ASP A 187 17.29 3.55 14.77
C ASP A 187 17.99 3.97 13.46
N ALA A 188 19.23 4.45 13.57
CA ALA A 188 20.04 4.86 12.43
C ALA A 188 20.35 3.71 11.46
N ASP A 189 20.47 2.47 11.96
CA ASP A 189 20.75 1.29 11.13
C ASP A 189 19.53 0.89 10.29
N GLU A 190 18.33 1.02 10.87
CA GLU A 190 17.06 0.81 10.17
C GLU A 190 16.87 1.86 9.06
N ALA A 191 17.17 3.13 9.35
CA ALA A 191 17.17 4.19 8.32
C ALA A 191 18.22 3.94 7.21
N ALA A 192 19.41 3.44 7.56
CA ALA A 192 20.44 3.09 6.58
C ALA A 192 20.05 1.89 5.70
N LYS A 193 19.25 0.95 6.21
CA LYS A 193 18.67 -0.14 5.41
C LYS A 193 17.61 0.41 4.46
N ALA A 194 16.73 1.29 4.93
CA ALA A 194 15.72 1.94 4.11
C ALA A 194 16.30 2.72 2.93
N ARG A 195 17.34 3.54 3.18
CA ARG A 195 18.05 4.24 2.10
C ARG A 195 18.58 3.28 1.04
N ARG A 196 19.20 2.17 1.46
CA ARG A 196 19.75 1.17 0.52
C ARG A 196 18.66 0.43 -0.26
N ALA A 197 17.54 0.11 0.38
CA ALA A 197 16.41 -0.53 -0.27
C ALA A 197 15.81 0.38 -1.36
N LEU A 198 15.68 1.68 -1.07
CA LEU A 198 15.14 2.66 -2.01
C LEU A 198 16.12 3.07 -3.12
N ALA A 199 17.44 3.04 -2.86
CA ALA A 199 18.46 3.42 -3.83
C ALA A 199 18.52 2.52 -5.08
N GLY A 200 17.86 1.35 -5.06
CA GLY A 200 17.73 0.46 -6.22
C GLY A 200 16.68 0.90 -7.25
N HIS A 201 16.01 2.02 -7.02
CA HIS A 201 14.88 2.51 -7.83
C HIS A 201 15.19 3.88 -8.41
N ASP A 202 15.60 3.92 -9.69
CA ASP A 202 16.00 5.15 -10.40
C ASP A 202 14.86 6.17 -10.54
N GLU A 203 13.61 5.70 -10.45
CA GLU A 203 12.41 6.53 -10.52
C GLU A 203 12.09 7.29 -9.22
N LEU A 204 12.81 7.01 -8.12
CA LEU A 204 12.56 7.61 -6.81
C LEU A 204 13.54 8.73 -6.50
N ARG A 205 13.02 9.82 -5.92
CA ARG A 205 13.87 10.84 -5.28
C ARG A 205 13.85 10.60 -3.77
N VAL A 206 14.99 10.22 -3.21
CA VAL A 206 15.12 9.82 -1.80
C VAL A 206 15.78 10.93 -0.98
N TYR A 207 15.21 11.22 0.18
CA TYR A 207 15.66 12.24 1.13
C TYR A 207 15.76 11.67 2.54
N ASP A 208 16.77 12.12 3.27
CA ASP A 208 16.77 12.06 4.72
C ASP A 208 16.04 13.30 5.26
N VAL A 209 15.13 13.08 6.20
CA VAL A 209 14.33 14.15 6.83
C VAL A 209 14.56 14.10 8.34
N ASP A 210 14.95 15.24 8.91
CA ASP A 210 15.14 15.35 10.36
C ASP A 210 13.79 15.51 11.11
N GLN A 211 13.83 15.52 12.44
CA GLN A 211 12.65 15.69 13.28
C GLN A 211 11.95 17.07 13.13
N ASN A 212 12.58 18.03 12.45
CA ASN A 212 12.04 19.36 12.14
C ASN A 212 11.60 19.46 10.66
N GLY A 213 11.46 18.31 9.98
CA GLY A 213 11.05 18.23 8.58
C GLY A 213 12.02 18.89 7.59
N THR A 214 13.28 19.06 7.97
CA THR A 214 14.33 19.53 7.06
C THR A 214 14.80 18.37 6.21
N ALA A 215 14.61 18.48 4.89
CA ALA A 215 14.96 17.43 3.94
C ALA A 215 16.34 17.66 3.31
N THR A 216 17.17 16.63 3.29
CA THR A 216 18.45 16.58 2.58
C THR A 216 18.47 15.37 1.64
N PRO A 217 18.98 15.50 0.40
CA PRO A 217 19.09 14.35 -0.50
C PRO A 217 19.85 13.19 0.15
N ALA A 218 19.29 11.98 0.10
CA ALA A 218 19.92 10.82 0.70
C ALA A 218 21.18 10.44 -0.10
N GLY A 219 22.33 10.33 0.60
CA GLY A 219 23.61 9.96 -0.03
C GLY A 219 24.46 11.12 -0.57
N ALA A 220 24.16 12.37 -0.17
CA ALA A 220 25.08 13.51 -0.34
C ALA A 220 26.28 13.46 0.62
#